data_AF-A0A022RYW9-F1
#
_entry.id   AF-A0A022RYW9-F1
#
_cell.length_a   1.000
_cell.length_b   1.000
_cell.length_c   1.000
_cell.angle_alpha   90.00
_cell.angle_beta   90.00
_cell.angle_gamma   90.00
#
_symmetry.space_group_name_H-M   'P 1'
#
loop_
_entity.id
_entity.type
_entity.pdbx_description
1 polymer ?
#
loop_
_entity_poly.entity_id
_entity_poly.type
_entity_poly.pdbx_seq_one_letter_code
_entity_poly.pdbx_strand_id
1 'polypeptide(L)'
;MANAGPSVHKACAACKHHRRKCDQNCALAKYFPAEKSDDYENVYHLFGIQNTLKILKSVDEDERDAAIESLIMEARMRLEYPVHGHFSVARKLSIEIEKAEKELEIVRQKIHICKGADNRAGPSTRGGQPDQL
;
A
#
# COMPACT_ATOMS: atom_id res chain seq x y z
N MET A 1 -43.77 -22.05 -8.80
CA MET A 1 -43.29 -20.68 -9.06
C MET A 1 -43.01 -20.03 -7.71
N ALA A 2 -41.75 -19.94 -7.29
CA ALA A 2 -41.38 -19.34 -6.01
C ALA A 2 -41.44 -17.81 -6.15
N ASN A 3 -42.37 -17.20 -5.41
CA ASN A 3 -42.57 -15.75 -5.38
C ASN A 3 -41.52 -15.15 -4.44
N ALA A 4 -40.43 -14.61 -5.00
CA ALA A 4 -39.46 -13.84 -4.23
C ALA A 4 -40.12 -12.52 -3.81
N GLY A 5 -40.29 -12.33 -2.51
CA GLY A 5 -40.73 -11.04 -1.96
C GLY A 5 -39.81 -9.90 -2.42
N PRO A 6 -40.25 -8.64 -2.32
CA PRO A 6 -39.50 -7.50 -2.83
C PRO A 6 -38.15 -7.43 -2.10
N SER A 7 -37.09 -7.89 -2.76
CA SER A 7 -35.72 -7.64 -2.34
C SER A 7 -35.57 -6.13 -2.33
N VAL A 8 -35.38 -5.53 -1.16
CA VAL A 8 -35.05 -4.12 -1.03
C VAL A 8 -33.71 -3.92 -1.73
N HIS A 9 -33.75 -3.60 -3.03
CA HIS A 9 -32.57 -3.39 -3.84
C HIS A 9 -31.93 -2.09 -3.37
N LYS A 10 -30.96 -2.21 -2.46
CA LYS A 10 -30.22 -1.06 -1.95
C LYS A 10 -29.51 -0.39 -3.12
N ALA A 11 -29.70 0.92 -3.27
CA ALA A 11 -28.97 1.69 -4.25
C ALA A 11 -27.47 1.67 -3.92
N CYS A 12 -26.63 1.54 -4.95
CA CYS A 12 -25.19 1.70 -4.80
C CYS A 12 -24.84 3.09 -4.25
N ALA A 13 -23.64 3.25 -3.69
CA ALA A 13 -23.22 4.52 -3.08
C ALA A 13 -23.31 5.69 -4.06
N ALA A 14 -22.94 5.47 -5.33
CA ALA A 14 -23.01 6.48 -6.37
C ALA A 14 -24.44 6.97 -6.65
N CYS A 15 -25.36 6.04 -6.86
CA CYS A 15 -26.76 6.37 -7.16
C CYS A 15 -27.45 7.00 -5.95
N LYS A 16 -27.11 6.55 -4.73
CA LYS A 16 -27.56 7.17 -3.49
C LYS A 16 -27.09 8.63 -3.39
N HIS A 17 -25.81 8.90 -3.65
CA HIS A 17 -25.23 10.24 -3.62
C HIS A 17 -25.91 11.17 -4.63
N HIS A 18 -26.13 10.69 -5.86
CA HIS A 18 -26.82 11.47 -6.91
C HIS A 18 -28.35 11.48 -6.80
N ARG A 19 -28.94 10.83 -5.78
CA ARG A 19 -30.39 10.72 -5.56
C ARG A 19 -31.15 10.20 -6.78
N ARG A 20 -30.57 9.23 -7.51
CA ARG A 20 -31.19 8.60 -8.68
C ARG A 20 -31.47 7.11 -8.45
N LYS A 21 -32.37 6.53 -9.26
CA LYS A 21 -32.64 5.09 -9.22
C LYS A 21 -31.38 4.31 -9.61
N CYS A 22 -31.08 3.26 -8.85
CA CYS A 22 -30.03 2.30 -9.17
C CYS A 22 -30.64 1.11 -9.93
N ASP A 23 -30.18 0.92 -11.16
CA ASP A 23 -30.53 -0.15 -12.07
C ASP A 23 -29.70 -1.42 -11.80
N GLN A 24 -30.23 -2.59 -12.19
CA GLN A 24 -29.54 -3.88 -12.00
C GLN A 24 -28.21 -3.95 -12.78
N ASN A 25 -28.08 -3.18 -13.86
CA ASN A 25 -26.88 -3.11 -14.71
C ASN A 25 -26.03 -1.86 -14.41
N CYS A 26 -26.16 -1.28 -13.21
CA CYS A 26 -25.40 -0.09 -12.84
C CYS A 26 -23.89 -0.39 -12.82
N ALA A 27 -23.13 0.17 -13.77
CA ALA A 27 -21.68 -0.04 -13.86
C ALA A 27 -20.93 0.35 -12.57
N LEU A 28 -21.42 1.39 -11.87
CA LEU A 28 -20.82 1.84 -10.60
C LEU A 28 -21.16 0.94 -9.41
N ALA A 29 -22.20 0.12 -9.49
CA ALA A 29 -22.61 -0.74 -8.37
C ALA A 29 -21.59 -1.85 -8.08
N LYS A 30 -20.87 -2.34 -9.11
CA LYS A 30 -19.76 -3.29 -8.94
C LYS A 30 -18.67 -2.71 -8.04
N TYR A 31 -18.36 -1.43 -8.25
CA TYR A 31 -17.21 -0.77 -7.63
C TYR A 31 -17.55 -0.08 -6.30
N PHE A 32 -18.76 0.49 -6.21
CA PHE A 32 -19.22 1.29 -5.08
C PHE A 32 -20.55 0.74 -4.54
N PRO A 33 -20.57 -0.45 -3.92
CA PRO A 33 -21.75 -0.95 -3.24
C PRO A 33 -22.18 0.01 -2.11
N ALA A 34 -23.36 -0.22 -1.52
CA ALA A 34 -23.95 0.70 -0.55
C ALA A 34 -23.06 0.94 0.69
N GLU A 35 -22.22 -0.02 1.03
CA GLU A 35 -21.29 -0.02 2.16
C GLU A 35 -20.05 0.85 1.89
N LYS A 36 -19.66 1.04 0.63
CA LYS A 36 -18.50 1.85 0.21
C LYS A 36 -18.89 3.32 -0.05
N SER A 37 -19.76 3.89 0.79
CA SER A 37 -20.25 5.28 0.61
C SER A 37 -19.13 6.31 0.74
N ASP A 38 -18.28 6.16 1.75
CA ASP A 38 -17.19 7.11 2.01
C ASP A 38 -16.12 7.04 0.92
N ASP A 39 -15.82 5.83 0.41
CA ASP A 39 -14.91 5.64 -0.71
C ASP A 39 -15.40 6.33 -1.97
N TYR A 40 -16.70 6.20 -2.25
CA TYR A 40 -17.32 6.88 -3.37
C TYR A 40 -17.19 8.40 -3.23
N GLU A 41 -17.48 8.94 -2.04
CA GLU A 41 -17.41 10.38 -1.79
C GLU A 41 -15.98 10.91 -1.94
N ASN A 42 -14.99 10.18 -1.43
CA ASN A 42 -13.58 10.53 -1.60
C ASN A 42 -13.16 10.54 -3.07
N VAL A 43 -13.51 9.49 -3.83
CA VAL A 43 -13.21 9.40 -5.27
C VAL A 43 -13.94 10.48 -6.05
N TYR A 44 -15.20 10.74 -5.72
CA TYR A 44 -16.00 11.80 -6.30
C TYR A 44 -15.39 13.19 -6.05
N HIS A 45 -14.94 13.46 -4.83
CA HIS A 45 -14.35 14.73 -4.45
C HIS A 45 -12.99 14.95 -5.13
N LEU A 46 -12.14 13.93 -5.21
CA LEU A 46 -10.80 14.06 -5.79
C LEU A 46 -10.80 14.03 -7.31
N PHE A 47 -11.47 13.04 -7.91
CA PHE A 47 -11.41 12.80 -9.35
C PHE A 47 -12.68 13.27 -10.06
N GLY A 48 -13.84 13.10 -9.42
CA GLY A 48 -15.15 13.30 -10.03
C GLY A 48 -15.54 12.16 -10.97
N ILE A 49 -16.85 11.89 -11.08
CA ILE A 49 -17.36 10.71 -11.80
C ILE A 49 -16.96 10.67 -13.28
N GLN A 50 -16.95 11.82 -13.95
CA GLN A 50 -16.59 11.84 -15.37
C GLN A 50 -15.13 11.41 -15.58
N ASN A 51 -14.21 11.84 -14.72
CA ASN A 51 -12.81 11.45 -14.84
C ASN A 51 -12.60 10.00 -14.39
N THR A 52 -13.25 9.57 -13.30
CA THR A 52 -13.23 8.15 -12.88
C THR A 52 -13.67 7.24 -14.03
N LEU A 53 -14.80 7.54 -14.67
CA LEU A 53 -15.29 6.74 -15.81
C LEU A 53 -14.37 6.80 -17.03
N LYS A 54 -13.72 7.95 -17.29
CA LYS A 54 -12.72 8.05 -18.36
C LYS A 54 -11.50 7.17 -18.09
N ILE A 55 -10.97 7.17 -16.86
CA ILE A 55 -9.84 6.33 -16.45
C ILE A 55 -10.19 4.84 -16.56
N LEU A 56 -11.37 4.43 -16.08
CA LEU A 56 -11.80 3.03 -16.19
C LEU A 56 -12.00 2.58 -17.65
N LYS A 57 -12.33 3.51 -18.56
CA LYS A 57 -12.45 3.21 -19.99
C LYS A 57 -11.11 3.20 -20.73
N SER A 58 -10.06 3.80 -20.17
CA SER A 58 -8.73 3.83 -20.79
C SER A 58 -7.86 2.62 -20.45
N VAL A 59 -8.30 1.77 -19.52
CA VAL A 59 -7.63 0.51 -19.15
C VAL A 59 -8.41 -0.70 -19.66
N ASP A 60 -7.73 -1.82 -19.79
CA ASP A 60 -8.34 -3.09 -20.19
C ASP A 60 -9.32 -3.60 -19.12
N GLU A 61 -10.31 -4.40 -19.51
CA GLU A 61 -11.42 -4.74 -18.62
C GLU A 61 -11.00 -5.51 -17.37
N ASP A 62 -9.97 -6.34 -17.49
CA ASP A 62 -9.32 -7.11 -16.43
C ASP A 62 -8.53 -6.22 -15.45
N GLU A 63 -8.07 -5.05 -15.90
CA GLU A 63 -7.36 -4.09 -15.05
C GLU A 63 -8.29 -3.11 -14.33
N ARG A 64 -9.56 -3.00 -14.74
CA ARG A 64 -10.50 -2.02 -14.16
C ARG A 64 -10.70 -2.17 -12.66
N ASP A 65 -10.69 -3.40 -12.15
CA ASP A 65 -10.81 -3.68 -10.72
C ASP A 65 -9.57 -3.19 -9.94
N ALA A 66 -8.37 -3.38 -10.49
CA ALA A 66 -7.15 -2.83 -9.90
C ALA A 66 -7.13 -1.29 -9.98
N ALA A 67 -7.53 -0.73 -11.13
CA ALA A 67 -7.57 0.71 -11.35
C ALA A 67 -8.51 1.42 -10.37
N ILE A 68 -9.72 0.89 -10.13
CA ILE A 68 -10.61 1.51 -9.16
C ILE A 68 -10.07 1.43 -7.73
N GLU A 69 -9.46 0.32 -7.34
CA GLU A 69 -8.86 0.19 -6.00
C GLU A 69 -7.70 1.18 -5.83
N SER A 70 -6.90 1.42 -6.87
CA SER A 70 -5.89 2.50 -6.87
C SER A 70 -6.52 3.88 -6.69
N LEU A 71 -7.60 4.18 -7.41
CA LEU A 71 -8.31 5.47 -7.26
C LEU A 71 -8.89 5.65 -5.86
N ILE A 72 -9.47 4.60 -5.27
CA ILE A 72 -9.98 4.64 -3.90
C ILE A 72 -8.84 4.90 -2.91
N MET A 73 -7.73 4.18 -3.06
CA MET A 73 -6.55 4.34 -2.22
C MET A 73 -5.99 5.77 -2.31
N GLU A 74 -5.83 6.31 -3.52
CA GLU A 74 -5.35 7.67 -3.73
C GLU A 74 -6.29 8.73 -3.16
N ALA A 75 -7.60 8.55 -3.33
CA ALA A 75 -8.60 9.46 -2.78
C ALA A 75 -8.57 9.49 -1.25
N ARG A 76 -8.46 8.33 -0.59
CA ARG A 76 -8.26 8.24 0.86
C ARG A 76 -6.96 8.91 1.30
N MET A 77 -5.85 8.65 0.61
CA MET A 77 -4.57 9.28 0.94
C MET A 77 -4.61 10.80 0.76
N ARG A 78 -5.37 11.32 -0.21
CA ARG A 78 -5.52 12.77 -0.36
C ARG A 78 -6.30 13.39 0.80
N LEU A 79 -7.27 12.67 1.37
CA LEU A 79 -7.99 13.11 2.56
C LEU A 79 -7.07 13.13 3.80
N GLU A 80 -6.26 12.08 3.98
CA GLU A 80 -5.32 11.97 5.11
C GLU A 80 -4.10 12.89 4.99
N TYR A 81 -3.61 13.11 3.76
CA TYR A 81 -2.45 13.94 3.45
C TYR A 81 -2.83 15.07 2.45
N PRO A 82 -3.50 16.15 2.89
CA PRO A 82 -4.12 17.13 1.99
C PRO A 82 -3.18 17.85 1.03
N VAL A 83 -1.90 18.02 1.42
CA VAL A 83 -0.93 18.78 0.62
C VAL A 83 -0.30 17.90 -0.45
N HIS A 84 0.33 16.80 -0.05
CA HIS A 84 1.14 15.95 -0.93
C HIS A 84 0.54 14.57 -1.22
N GLY A 85 -0.60 14.21 -0.61
CA GLY A 85 -1.25 12.92 -0.83
C GLY A 85 -0.30 11.74 -0.61
N HIS A 86 -0.32 10.80 -1.54
CA HIS A 86 0.53 9.61 -1.54
C HIS A 86 2.04 9.93 -1.53
N PHE A 87 2.46 11.09 -2.06
CA PHE A 87 3.87 11.46 -2.11
C PHE A 87 4.47 11.64 -0.70
N SER A 88 3.68 12.10 0.28
CA SER A 88 4.11 12.16 1.68
C SER A 88 4.51 10.78 2.20
N VAL A 89 3.68 9.77 1.91
CA VAL A 89 3.88 8.39 2.36
C VAL A 89 5.09 7.79 1.67
N ALA A 90 5.18 7.92 0.34
CA ALA A 90 6.31 7.44 -0.43
C ALA A 90 7.64 8.04 0.07
N ARG A 91 7.68 9.37 0.27
CA ARG A 91 8.87 10.05 0.78
C ARG A 91 9.25 9.58 2.18
N LYS A 92 8.28 9.41 3.08
CA LYS A 92 8.53 8.89 4.43
C LYS A 92 9.16 7.51 4.37
N LEU A 93 8.58 6.60 3.58
CA LEU A 93 9.10 5.25 3.39
C LEU A 93 10.52 5.26 2.79
N SER A 94 10.80 6.11 1.80
CA SER A 94 12.16 6.25 1.24
C SER A 94 13.18 6.65 2.30
N ILE A 95 12.83 7.59 3.20
CA ILE A 95 13.71 8.02 4.29
C ILE A 95 13.93 6.90 5.30
N GLU A 96 12.88 6.14 5.64
CA GLU A 96 12.97 5.00 6.55
C GLU A 96 13.86 3.88 5.98
N ILE A 97 13.74 3.60 4.68
CA ILE A 97 14.62 2.66 3.96
C ILE A 97 16.07 3.14 4.03
N GLU A 98 16.35 4.39 3.66
CA GLU A 98 17.70 4.95 3.67
C GLU A 98 18.34 4.87 5.07
N LYS A 99 17.54 5.14 6.12
CA LYS A 99 17.99 5.02 7.50
C LYS A 99 18.32 3.56 7.86
N ALA A 100 17.43 2.63 7.53
CA ALA A 100 17.64 1.21 7.80
C ALA A 100 18.86 0.64 7.06
N GLU A 101 19.08 1.06 5.82
CA GLU A 101 20.27 0.68 5.03
C GLU A 101 21.57 1.18 5.67
N LYS A 102 21.59 2.43 6.17
CA LYS A 102 22.75 2.97 6.91
C LYS A 102 23.02 2.21 8.20
N GLU A 103 21.97 1.91 8.97
CA GLU A 103 22.11 1.13 10.20
C GLU A 103 22.66 -0.28 9.92
N LEU A 104 22.16 -0.92 8.87
CA LEU A 104 22.62 -2.24 8.42
C LEU A 104 24.10 -2.20 8.01
N GLU A 105 24.53 -1.17 7.29
CA GLU A 105 25.93 -0.99 6.90
C GLU A 105 26.84 -0.83 8.11
N ILE A 106 26.46 -0.01 9.09
CA ILE A 106 27.22 0.15 10.34
C ILE A 106 27.37 -1.19 11.08
N VAL A 107 26.29 -1.97 11.18
CA VAL A 107 26.31 -3.28 11.84
C VAL A 107 27.21 -4.26 11.09
N ARG A 108 27.14 -4.30 9.75
CA ARG A 108 28.02 -5.13 8.91
C ARG A 108 29.49 -4.78 9.10
N GLN A 109 29.83 -3.49 9.12
CA GLN A 109 31.20 -3.03 9.38
C GLN A 109 31.69 -3.45 10.76
N LYS A 110 30.86 -3.29 11.81
CA LYS A 110 31.20 -3.76 13.17
C LYS A 110 31.45 -5.26 13.22
N ILE A 111 30.60 -6.06 12.58
CA ILE A 111 30.77 -7.52 12.50
C ILE A 111 32.10 -7.87 11.82
N HIS A 112 32.45 -7.19 10.71
CA HIS A 112 33.70 -7.41 10.01
C HIS A 112 34.92 -7.12 10.91
N ILE A 113 34.90 -6.01 11.66
CA ILE A 113 35.96 -5.64 12.60
C ILE A 113 36.11 -6.70 13.70
N CYS A 114 35.01 -7.14 14.33
CA CYS A 114 35.07 -8.14 15.41
C CYS A 114 35.61 -9.48 14.89
N LYS A 115 35.13 -9.96 13.74
CA LYS A 115 35.66 -11.20 13.12
C LYS A 115 37.15 -11.10 12.76
N GLY A 116 37.60 -9.92 12.33
CA GLY A 116 39.02 -9.66 12.06
C GLY A 116 39.88 -9.57 13.34
N ALA A 117 39.29 -9.17 14.47
CA ALA A 117 39.96 -9.15 15.77
C ALA A 117 40.10 -10.56 16.36
N ASP A 118 39.08 -11.42 16.23
CA ASP A 118 39.12 -12.82 16.67
C ASP A 118 40.21 -13.62 15.91
N ASN A 119 40.41 -13.36 14.61
CA ASN A 119 41.46 -14.00 13.81
C ASN A 119 42.89 -13.53 14.17
N ARG A 120 43.06 -12.38 14.83
CA ARG A 120 44.38 -11.90 15.29
C ARG A 120 44.75 -12.40 16.69
N ALA A 121 43.80 -13.01 17.40
CA ALA A 121 44.00 -13.57 18.74
C ALA A 121 44.25 -15.11 18.72
N GLY A 122 44.83 -15.64 17.63
CA GLY A 122 45.31 -17.03 17.54
C GLY A 122 46.50 -17.31 18.50
N PRO A 123 46.70 -18.57 18.92
CA PRO A 123 47.28 -18.91 20.22
C PRO A 123 48.74 -18.49 20.35
N SER A 124 49.05 -17.82 21.47
CA SER A 124 50.40 -17.61 21.96
C SER A 124 51.09 -18.96 22.12
N THR A 125 51.95 -19.33 21.15
CA THR A 125 52.93 -20.39 21.32
C THR A 125 53.97 -19.91 22.33
N ARG A 126 53.66 -20.10 23.62
CA ARG A 126 54.66 -20.07 24.69
C ARG A 126 55.52 -21.31 24.47
N GLY A 127 56.64 -21.12 23.77
CA GLY A 127 57.64 -22.16 23.56
C GLY A 127 58.11 -22.69 24.91
N GLY A 128 57.77 -23.95 25.20
CA GLY A 128 58.40 -24.71 26.27
C GLY A 128 59.85 -24.96 25.88
N GLN A 129 60.76 -24.46 26.71
CA GLN A 129 62.18 -24.75 26.62
C GLN A 129 62.39 -26.16 27.22
N PRO A 130 62.96 -27.13 26.49
CA PRO A 130 63.21 -28.44 27.06
C PRO A 130 64.42 -28.36 28.00
N ASP A 131 64.25 -28.97 29.17
CA ASP A 131 65.34 -29.33 30.08
C ASP A 131 66.41 -30.12 29.33
N GLN A 132 67.69 -29.76 29.49
CA GLN A 132 68.79 -30.71 29.36
C GLN A 132 70.11 -30.20 29.98
N LEU A 133 70.47 -30.92 31.06
CA LEU A 133 71.77 -31.15 31.74
C LEU A 133 72.73 -29.97 31.99
#